data_AF-A0A951UKT9-F1
#
_entry.id   AF-A0A951UKT9-F1
#
_cell.length_a   1.000
_cell.length_b   1.000
_cell.length_c   1.000
_cell.angle_alpha   90.00
_cell.angle_beta   90.00
_cell.angle_gamma   90.00
#
_symmetry.space_group_name_H-M   'P 1'
#
loop_
_entity.id
_entity.type
_entity.pdbx_description
1 polymer ?
#
loop_
_entity_poly.entity_id
_entity_poly.type
_entity_poly.pdbx_seq_one_letter_code
_entity_poly.pdbx_strand_id
1 'polypeptide(L)' 'MTYRDRLNHWAVIRLLPKMQRVVVARFKNRSDADGYVMTLRRLFPDGVFVVVFDPIGE' A
#
# COMPACT_ATOMS: atom_id res chain seq x y z
N MET A 1 1.57 16.90 0.26
CA MET A 1 2.45 15.80 0.73
C MET A 1 3.21 16.27 1.95
N THR A 2 2.99 15.64 3.10
CA THR A 2 3.70 15.97 4.34
C THR A 2 5.11 15.37 4.33
N TYR A 3 6.05 15.94 5.08
CA TYR A 3 7.42 15.38 5.18
C TYR A 3 7.43 13.90 5.61
N ARG A 4 6.46 13.48 6.43
CA ARG A 4 6.26 12.07 6.82
C ARG A 4 5.90 11.15 5.65
N ASP A 5 5.18 11.62 4.64
CA ASP A 5 4.87 10.83 3.44
C ASP A 5 6.15 10.49 2.67
N ARG A 6 7.12 11.43 2.61
CA ARG A 6 8.38 11.24 1.89
C ARG A 6 9.27 10.15 2.48
N LEU A 7 9.07 9.78 3.74
CA LEU A 7 9.84 8.71 4.40
C LEU A 7 9.18 7.33 4.27
N ASN A 8 7.95 7.28 3.76
CA ASN A 8 7.17 6.07 3.65
C ASN A 8 7.20 5.56 2.22
N HIS A 9 8.31 4.94 1.82
CA HIS A 9 8.52 4.47 0.45
C HIS A 9 7.74 3.19 0.11
N TRP A 10 7.08 2.54 1.06
CA TRP A 10 6.30 1.33 0.81
C TRP A 10 4.81 1.66 0.81
N ALA A 11 4.16 1.56 -0.34
CA ALA A 11 2.72 1.77 -0.49
C ALA A 11 1.98 0.44 -0.57
N VAL A 12 0.89 0.32 0.18
CA VAL A 12 -0.10 -0.75 0.00
C VAL A 12 -1.19 -0.22 -0.91
N ILE A 13 -1.36 -0.87 -2.06
CA ILE A 13 -2.30 -0.48 -3.10
C ILE A 13 -3.40 -1.53 -3.19
N ARG A 14 -4.65 -1.08 -3.21
CA ARG A 14 -5.80 -1.90 -3.58
C ARG A 14 -6.04 -1.78 -5.07
N LEU A 15 -6.11 -2.92 -5.74
CA LEU A 15 -6.52 -3.01 -7.14
C LEU A 15 -8.03 -3.15 -7.21
N LEU A 16 -8.63 -2.35 -8.08
CA LEU A 16 -10.07 -2.30 -8.32
C LEU A 16 -10.36 -2.69 -9.78
N PRO A 17 -11.62 -3.03 -10.10
CA PRO A 17 -12.03 -3.28 -11.47
C PRO A 17 -11.67 -2.12 -12.40
N LYS A 18 -11.56 -2.41 -13.70
CA LYS A 18 -11.19 -1.41 -14.73
C LYS A 18 -9.80 -0.81 -14.50
N MET A 19 -8.87 -1.61 -13.97
CA MET A 19 -7.46 -1.24 -13.78
C MET A 19 -7.27 -0.03 -12.85
N GLN A 20 -8.25 0.23 -11.98
CA GLN A 20 -8.17 1.32 -11.00
C GLN A 20 -7.27 0.91 -9.83
N ARG A 21 -6.53 1.87 -9.27
CA ARG A 21 -5.60 1.68 -8.16
C ARG A 21 -5.80 2.75 -7.11
N VAL A 22 -5.84 2.34 -5.85
CA VAL A 22 -5.98 3.25 -4.70
C VAL A 22 -4.90 2.93 -3.68
N VAL A 23 -4.15 3.95 -3.28
CA VAL A 23 -3.19 3.83 -2.16
C VAL A 23 -3.98 3.79 -0.86
N VAL A 24 -3.93 2.64 -0.17
CA VAL A 24 -4.66 2.42 1.08
C VAL A 24 -3.86 2.92 2.27
N ALA A 25 -2.55 2.70 2.25
CA ALA A 25 -1.64 3.09 3.32
C ALA A 25 -0.20 3.17 2.81
N ARG A 26 0.65 3.93 3.52
CA ARG A 26 2.09 3.99 3.27
C ARG A 26 2.87 3.69 4.55
N PHE A 27 3.97 2.97 4.39
CA PHE A 27 4.83 2.45 5.45
C PHE A 27 6.30 2.79 5.18
N LYS A 28 7.08 2.91 6.25
CA LYS A 28 8.54 3.09 6.16
C LYS A 28 9.25 1.81 5.73
N ASN A 29 8.74 0.67 6.19
CA ASN A 29 9.38 -0.63 6.05
C ASN A 29 8.44 -1.60 5.33
N ARG A 30 9.01 -2.52 4.56
CA ARG A 30 8.25 -3.53 3.82
C ARG A 30 7.48 -4.48 4.74
N SER A 31 8.09 -4.90 5.85
CA SER A 31 7.50 -5.88 6.77
C SER A 31 6.17 -5.41 7.36
N ASP A 32 6.05 -4.13 7.71
CA ASP A 32 4.80 -3.54 8.21
C ASP A 32 3.73 -3.53 7.12
N ALA A 33 4.11 -3.18 5.88
CA ALA A 33 3.21 -3.20 4.73
C ALA A 33 2.69 -4.61 4.43
N ASP A 34 3.57 -5.61 4.45
CA ASP A 34 3.20 -7.02 4.25
C ASP A 34 2.27 -7.53 5.37
N GLY A 35 2.57 -7.20 6.63
CA GLY A 35 1.69 -7.53 7.77
C GLY A 35 0.31 -6.87 7.67
N TYR A 36 0.26 -5.62 7.18
CA TYR A 36 -0.99 -4.93 6.92
C TYR A 36 -1.79 -5.59 5.78
N VAL A 37 -1.13 -6.00 4.69
CA VAL A 37 -1.78 -6.73 3.59
C VAL A 37 -2.34 -8.07 4.05
N MET A 38 -1.63 -8.81 4.89
CA MET A 38 -2.16 -10.06 5.47
C MET A 38 -3.46 -9.81 6.24
N THR A 39 -3.52 -8.74 7.03
CA THR A 39 -4.74 -8.35 7.74
C THR A 39 -5.85 -7.95 6.78
N LEU A 40 -5.55 -7.16 5.75
CA LEU A 40 -6.51 -6.73 4.74
C LEU A 40 -7.10 -7.90 3.94
N ARG A 41 -6.29 -8.91 3.59
CA ARG A 41 -6.77 -10.12 2.90
C ARG A 41 -7.72 -10.94 3.76
N ARG A 42 -7.57 -10.92 5.09
CA ARG A 42 -8.51 -11.59 6.00
C ARG A 42 -9.83 -10.84 6.11
N LEU A 43 -9.80 -9.51 6.09
CA LEU A 43 -11.00 -8.67 6.17
C LEU A 43 -11.75 -8.55 4.84
N PHE A 44 -11.01 -8.54 3.73
CA PHE A 44 -11.52 -8.39 2.37
C PHE A 44 -10.93 -9.51 1.49
N PRO A 45 -11.48 -10.74 1.58
CA PRO A 45 -10.95 -11.90 0.84
C PRO A 45 -11.01 -11.71 -0.68
N ASP A 46 -12.01 -10.97 -1.18
CA ASP A 46 -12.14 -10.64 -2.61
C ASP A 46 -11.25 -9.47 -3.06
N GLY A 47 -10.58 -8.80 -2.11
CA GLY A 47 -9.74 -7.65 -2.37
C GLY A 47 -8.35 -8.06 -2.86
N VAL A 48 -7.92 -7.50 -3.98
CA VAL A 48 -6.53 -7.66 -4.45
C VAL A 48 -5.69 -6.51 -3.90
N PHE A 49 -4.73 -6.86 -3.05
CA PHE A 49 -3.80 -5.92 -2.42
C PHE A 49 -2.36 -6.26 -2.79
N VAL A 50 -1.59 -5.23 -3.13
CA VAL A 50 -0.17 -5.33 -3.51
C VAL A 50 0.66 -4.33 -2.72
N VAL A 51 1.87 -4.75 -2.36
CA VAL A 51 2.89 -3.89 -1.75
C VAL A 51 3.82 -3.42 -2.85
N VAL A 52 3.99 -2.11 -2.99
CA VAL A 52 4.82 -1.48 -4.02
C VAL A 52 5.79 -0.52 -3.37
N PHE A 53 7.03 -0.48 -3.86
CA PHE A 53 7.97 0.57 -3.52
C PHE A 53 7.65 1.81 -4.37
N ASP A 54 7.19 2.88 -3.73
CA ASP A 54 6.78 4.15 -4.31
C ASP A 54 7.60 5.28 -3.66
N PRO A 55 8.80 5.58 -4.17
CA PRO A 55 9.58 6.70 -3.69
C PRO A 55 8.90 8.00 -4.13
N ILE A 56 8.42 8.79 -3.17
CA ILE A 56 7.78 10.07 -3.47
C ILE A 56 8.88 11.10 -3.78
N GLY A 57 9.18 11.30 -5.07
CA GLY A 57 10.01 12.39 -5.56
C GLY A 57 10.83 12.05 -6.81
N GLU A 58 10.31 12.42 -7.98
CA GLU A 58 11.07 13.09 -9.03
C GLU A 58 10.55 14.52 -9.15
#